data_AF-A0A956QN55-F1
#
_entry.id   AF-A0A956QN55-F1
#
_cell.length_a   1.000
_cell.length_b   1.000
_cell.length_c   1.000
_cell.angle_alpha   90.00
_cell.angle_beta   90.00
_cell.angle_gamma   90.00
#
_symmetry.space_group_name_H-M   'P 1'
#
loop_
_entity.id
_entity.type
_entity.pdbx_description
1 polymer ?
#
loop_
_entity_poly.entity_id
_entity_poly.type
_entity_poly.pdbx_seq_one_letter_code
_entity_poly.pdbx_strand_id
1 'polypeptide(L)'
;MAKQSVESKKPHAHYIDQEETDESVRKELVTHNFGGLLSVPLIAKKRMVGVLNCFVPPRIRFRQQEIRLIKGFANQAAIAVDNARLHGMIRFKMNELGTLFEVSKAVTSTLQLTRVLEEIVYHVRTILNAEACVLMLKEGNHLKVKAIKGLEPEQHKESISVGEGPAGVAVKTGQTL
;
A
#
# COMPACT_ATOMS: atom_id res chain seq x y z
N MET A 1 5.64 -2.79 34.52
CA MET A 1 7.02 -2.73 33.95
C MET A 1 7.42 -1.33 33.48
N ALA A 2 6.88 -0.80 32.38
CA ALA A 2 7.48 0.35 31.67
C ALA A 2 7.06 1.77 32.14
N LYS A 3 6.12 1.92 33.07
CA LYS A 3 5.39 3.17 33.31
C LYS A 3 6.28 4.35 33.72
N GLN A 4 7.19 4.15 34.68
CA GLN A 4 8.07 5.22 35.17
C GLN A 4 9.14 5.64 34.14
N SER A 5 9.69 4.70 33.37
CA SER A 5 10.67 5.01 32.32
C SER A 5 10.02 5.76 31.15
N VAL A 6 8.78 5.41 30.83
CA VAL A 6 7.93 6.07 29.82
C VAL A 6 7.62 7.51 30.21
N GLU A 7 7.18 7.75 31.45
CA GLU A 7 6.80 9.09 31.94
C GLU A 7 8.01 10.03 32.09
N SER A 8 9.11 9.52 32.65
CA SER A 8 10.32 10.31 32.92
C SER A 8 11.25 10.48 31.71
N LYS A 9 11.08 9.67 30.65
CA LYS A 9 12.01 9.55 29.51
C LYS A 9 13.46 9.26 29.93
N LYS A 10 13.66 8.60 31.07
CA LYS A 10 14.97 8.23 31.60
C LYS A 10 15.05 6.74 31.92
N PRO A 11 16.26 6.14 31.92
CA PRO A 11 16.46 4.79 32.43
C PRO A 11 15.99 4.68 33.89
N HIS A 12 15.24 3.65 34.24
CA HIS A 12 14.79 3.37 35.60
C HIS A 12 15.10 1.92 35.97
N ALA A 13 15.78 1.73 37.09
CA ALA A 13 16.10 0.42 37.64
C ALA A 13 15.17 0.12 38.83
N HIS A 14 14.62 -1.09 38.86
CA HIS A 14 13.82 -1.64 39.94
C HIS A 14 14.49 -2.91 40.46
N TYR A 15 14.51 -3.11 41.77
CA TYR A 15 15.09 -4.30 42.39
C TYR A 15 14.09 -4.98 43.31
N ILE A 16 14.17 -6.30 43.39
CA ILE A 16 13.19 -7.15 44.11
C ILE A 16 13.08 -6.84 45.61
N ASP A 17 14.14 -6.30 46.21
CA ASP A 17 14.28 -5.93 47.61
C ASP A 17 13.97 -4.45 47.90
N GLN A 18 13.62 -3.66 46.88
CA GLN A 18 13.16 -2.28 47.07
C GLN A 18 11.65 -2.26 47.35
N GLU A 19 11.27 -1.72 48.51
CA GLU A 19 9.86 -1.55 48.91
C GLU A 19 9.06 -0.65 47.97
N GLU A 20 9.72 0.30 47.29
CA GLU A 20 9.11 1.23 46.33
C GLU A 20 8.86 0.61 44.94
N THR A 21 9.21 -0.67 44.73
CA THR A 21 8.99 -1.35 43.45
C THR A 21 7.49 -1.64 43.26
N ASP A 22 6.95 -1.15 42.14
CA ASP A 22 5.57 -1.41 41.72
C ASP A 22 5.23 -2.91 41.80
N GLU A 23 4.10 -3.25 42.43
CA GLU A 23 3.70 -4.63 42.71
C GLU A 23 3.60 -5.48 41.44
N SER A 24 3.24 -4.88 40.30
CA SER A 24 3.25 -5.56 39.00
C SER A 24 4.67 -5.97 38.59
N VAL A 25 5.65 -5.08 38.80
CA VAL A 25 7.09 -5.30 38.52
C VAL A 25 7.65 -6.35 39.45
N ARG A 26 7.35 -6.24 40.74
CA ARG A 26 7.79 -7.19 41.76
C ARG A 26 7.32 -8.60 41.46
N LYS A 27 6.06 -8.77 41.07
CA LYS A 27 5.50 -10.08 40.69
C LYS A 27 6.25 -10.72 39.52
N GLU A 28 6.54 -9.98 38.45
CA GLU A 28 7.26 -10.54 37.29
C GLU A 28 8.71 -10.91 37.63
N LEU A 29 9.38 -10.11 38.48
CA LEU A 29 10.72 -10.41 38.97
C LEU A 29 10.73 -11.70 39.81
N VAL A 30 9.77 -11.88 40.72
CA VAL A 30 9.64 -13.08 41.55
C VAL A 30 9.34 -14.31 40.69
N THR A 31 8.37 -14.22 39.78
CA THR A 31 7.94 -15.35 38.93
C THR A 31 9.09 -15.93 38.11
N HIS A 32 9.98 -15.08 37.61
CA HIS A 32 11.10 -15.50 36.75
C HIS A 32 12.45 -15.53 37.50
N ASN A 33 12.44 -15.41 38.83
CA ASN A 33 13.62 -15.43 39.69
C ASN A 33 14.69 -14.39 39.29
N PHE A 34 14.28 -13.16 38.98
CA PHE A 34 15.16 -12.02 38.72
C PHE A 34 15.36 -11.17 39.97
N GLY A 35 16.58 -10.63 40.13
CA GLY A 35 16.94 -9.71 41.22
C GLY A 35 16.70 -8.24 40.90
N GLY A 36 16.59 -7.89 39.62
CA GLY A 36 16.34 -6.52 39.17
C GLY A 36 16.01 -6.41 37.69
N LEU A 37 15.40 -5.28 37.34
CA LEU A 37 14.99 -4.86 36.01
C LEU A 37 15.49 -3.44 35.76
N LEU A 38 16.18 -3.20 34.65
CA LEU A 38 16.46 -1.88 34.10
C LEU A 38 15.57 -1.66 32.88
N SER A 39 14.66 -0.68 32.96
CA SER A 39 13.85 -0.21 31.85
C SER A 39 14.51 1.03 31.24
N VAL A 40 14.83 0.98 29.95
CA VAL A 40 15.47 2.07 29.20
C VAL A 40 14.58 2.50 28.04
N PRO A 41 14.16 3.77 27.95
CA PRO A 41 13.26 4.19 26.90
C PRO A 41 14.01 4.28 25.57
N LEU A 42 13.40 3.76 24.50
CA LEU A 42 13.89 3.91 23.14
C LEU A 42 13.31 5.20 22.57
N ILE A 43 14.15 6.23 22.42
CA ILE A 43 13.72 7.56 21.97
C ILE A 43 14.48 7.94 20.70
N ALA A 44 13.75 8.15 19.61
CA ALA A 44 14.29 8.66 18.35
C ALA A 44 13.58 9.97 18.00
N LYS A 45 14.35 11.00 17.61
CA LYS A 45 13.82 12.32 17.21
C LYS A 45 12.77 12.88 18.20
N LYS A 46 13.06 12.79 19.52
CA LYS A 46 12.19 13.22 20.63
C LYS A 46 10.88 12.43 20.81
N ARG A 47 10.65 11.39 20.00
CA ARG A 47 9.50 10.49 20.09
C ARG A 47 9.91 9.16 20.73
N MET A 48 9.11 8.66 21.66
CA MET A 48 9.31 7.34 22.23
C MET A 48 8.82 6.28 21.25
N VAL A 49 9.72 5.37 20.88
CA VAL A 49 9.45 4.29 19.92
C VAL A 49 9.33 2.92 20.59
N GLY A 50 9.67 2.83 21.88
CA GLY A 50 9.55 1.62 22.67
C GLY A 50 10.32 1.71 23.99
N VAL A 51 10.53 0.56 24.62
CA VAL A 51 11.32 0.40 25.86
C VAL A 51 12.15 -0.86 25.75
N LEU A 52 13.41 -0.78 26.16
CA LEU A 52 14.34 -1.90 26.31
C LEU A 52 14.40 -2.30 27.78
N ASN A 53 14.05 -3.54 28.08
CA ASN A 53 14.11 -4.11 29.43
C ASN A 53 15.30 -5.05 29.55
N CYS A 54 16.11 -4.86 30.59
CA CYS A 54 17.22 -5.73 30.93
C CYS A 54 17.02 -6.28 32.33
N PHE A 55 17.24 -7.57 32.53
CA PHE A 55 17.05 -8.23 33.82
C PHE A 55 18.38 -8.75 34.35
N VAL A 56 18.54 -8.78 35.67
CA VAL A 56 19.72 -9.33 36.35
C VAL A 56 19.30 -10.37 37.39
N PRO A 57 20.18 -11.36 37.70
CA PRO A 57 19.92 -12.33 38.76
C PRO A 57 19.79 -11.71 40.15
N PRO A 58 19.24 -12.47 41.13
CA PRO A 58 19.22 -12.07 42.54
C PRO A 58 20.61 -11.66 43.04
N ARG A 59 20.66 -10.66 43.94
CA ARG A 59 21.89 -10.09 44.54
C ARG A 59 22.80 -9.31 43.59
N ILE A 60 22.47 -9.20 42.31
CA ILE A 60 23.19 -8.35 41.34
C ILE A 60 22.46 -7.01 41.16
N ARG A 61 23.24 -5.94 41.00
CA ARG A 61 22.77 -4.56 40.76
C ARG A 61 23.44 -4.00 39.52
N PHE A 62 22.72 -3.18 38.77
CA PHE A 62 23.30 -2.46 37.64
C PHE A 62 24.26 -1.39 38.14
N ARG A 63 25.49 -1.44 37.67
CA ARG A 63 26.48 -0.38 37.88
C ARG A 63 26.14 0.80 36.98
N GLN A 64 26.52 2.00 37.40
CA GLN A 64 26.29 3.21 36.61
C GLN A 64 26.93 3.17 35.21
N GLN A 65 28.07 2.48 35.07
CA GLN A 65 28.72 2.27 33.77
C GLN A 65 27.88 1.39 32.84
N GLU A 66 27.26 0.34 33.37
CA GLU A 66 26.40 -0.58 32.61
C GLU A 66 25.12 0.13 32.15
N ILE A 67 24.50 0.93 33.03
CA ILE A 67 23.32 1.75 32.68
C ILE A 67 23.67 2.72 31.54
N ARG A 68 24.84 3.37 31.59
CA ARG A 68 25.29 4.26 30.51
C ARG A 68 25.50 3.52 29.20
N LEU A 69 26.11 2.33 29.24
CA LEU A 69 26.32 1.50 28.06
C LEU A 69 25.00 1.06 27.44
N ILE A 70 24.07 0.53 28.25
CA ILE A 70 22.74 0.10 27.81
C ILE A 70 21.95 1.28 27.25
N LYS A 71 22.06 2.47 27.85
CA LYS A 71 21.47 3.70 27.30
C LYS A 71 22.04 4.04 25.92
N GLY A 72 23.34 3.85 25.71
CA GLY A 72 23.97 4.01 24.39
C GLY A 72 23.38 3.07 23.34
N PHE A 73 23.25 1.80 23.67
CA PHE A 73 22.61 0.81 22.79
C PHE A 73 21.13 1.13 22.53
N ALA A 74 20.39 1.51 23.56
CA ALA A 74 18.99 1.92 23.45
C ALA A 74 18.80 3.09 22.48
N ASN A 75 19.70 4.08 22.50
CA ASN A 75 19.66 5.19 21.55
C ASN A 75 19.85 4.71 20.09
N GLN A 76 20.82 3.83 19.84
CA GLN A 76 21.07 3.30 18.49
C GLN A 76 19.91 2.40 18.01
N ALA A 77 19.41 1.54 18.89
CA ALA A 77 18.23 0.71 18.61
C ALA A 77 17.00 1.56 18.31
N ALA A 78 16.79 2.66 19.03
CA ALA A 78 15.68 3.58 18.77
C ALA A 78 15.75 4.18 17.35
N ILE A 79 16.95 4.61 16.92
CA ILE A 79 17.17 5.13 15.57
C ILE A 79 16.88 4.06 14.52
N ALA A 80 17.40 2.84 14.72
CA ALA A 80 17.18 1.73 13.80
C ALA A 80 15.70 1.37 13.66
N VAL A 81 14.96 1.32 14.78
CA VAL A 81 13.52 1.08 14.80
C VAL A 81 12.74 2.21 14.11
N ASP A 82 13.10 3.48 14.32
CA ASP A 82 12.48 4.62 13.61
C ASP A 82 12.69 4.53 12.10
N ASN A 83 13.91 4.20 11.67
CA ASN A 83 14.25 4.04 10.27
C ASN A 83 13.50 2.88 9.62
N ALA A 84 13.45 1.71 10.27
CA ALA A 84 12.71 0.55 9.78
C ALA A 84 11.21 0.86 9.63
N ARG A 85 10.62 1.57 10.59
CA ARG A 85 9.23 2.02 10.53
C ARG A 85 8.99 2.97 9.35
N LEU A 86 9.87 3.97 9.17
CA LEU A 86 9.78 4.91 8.05
C LEU A 86 9.90 4.20 6.70
N HIS A 87 10.86 3.28 6.54
CA HIS A 87 11.02 2.50 5.32
C HIS A 87 9.79 1.62 5.03
N GLY A 88 9.16 1.04 6.06
CA GLY A 88 7.89 0.33 5.92
C GLY A 88 6.77 1.22 5.38
N MET A 89 6.58 2.41 5.96
CA MET A 89 5.55 3.36 5.52
C MET A 89 5.78 3.87 4.09
N ILE A 90 7.04 4.17 3.72
CA ILE A 90 7.40 4.59 2.37
C ILE A 90 7.07 3.48 1.37
N ARG A 91 7.46 2.23 1.65
CA ARG A 91 7.14 1.09 0.78
C ARG A 91 5.63 0.88 0.60
N PHE A 92 4.87 0.97 1.68
CA PHE A 92 3.41 0.88 1.61
C PHE A 92 2.81 1.97 0.70
N LYS A 93 3.23 3.22 0.88
CA LYS A 93 2.76 4.34 0.05
C LYS A 93 3.17 4.23 -1.42
N MET A 94 4.36 3.74 -1.71
CA MET A 94 4.80 3.48 -3.08
C MET A 94 3.94 2.43 -3.78
N ASN A 95 3.55 1.36 -3.07
CA ASN A 95 2.66 0.34 -3.62
C ASN A 95 1.26 0.88 -3.94
N GLU A 96 0.71 1.70 -3.05
CA GLU A 96 -0.58 2.38 -3.25
C GLU A 96 -0.57 3.28 -4.49
N LEU A 97 0.48 4.11 -4.64
CA LEU A 97 0.66 4.97 -5.81
C LEU A 97 0.87 4.18 -7.10
N GLY A 98 1.63 3.09 -7.06
CA GLY A 98 1.82 2.21 -8.21
C GLY A 98 0.50 1.62 -8.70
N THR A 99 -0.36 1.19 -7.77
CA THR A 99 -1.69 0.64 -8.11
C THR A 99 -2.58 1.70 -8.74
N LEU A 100 -2.63 2.91 -8.15
CA LEU A 100 -3.40 4.02 -8.69
C LEU A 100 -2.91 4.45 -10.08
N PHE A 101 -1.59 4.45 -10.29
CA PHE A 101 -0.99 4.78 -11.58
C PHE A 101 -1.41 3.78 -12.68
N GLU A 102 -1.38 2.48 -12.40
CA GLU A 102 -1.83 1.46 -13.37
C GLU A 102 -3.32 1.61 -13.70
N VAL A 103 -4.17 1.90 -12.70
CA VAL A 103 -5.60 2.20 -12.94
C VAL A 103 -5.77 3.43 -13.84
N SER A 104 -5.08 4.52 -13.54
CA SER A 104 -5.13 5.76 -14.33
C SER A 104 -4.66 5.55 -15.78
N LYS A 105 -3.60 4.76 -15.96
CA LYS A 105 -3.07 4.39 -17.28
C LYS A 105 -4.08 3.55 -18.08
N ALA A 106 -4.75 2.59 -17.45
CA ALA A 106 -5.78 1.78 -18.10
C ALA A 106 -6.98 2.63 -18.57
N VAL A 107 -7.45 3.56 -17.72
CA VAL A 107 -8.52 4.51 -18.07
C VAL A 107 -8.10 5.42 -19.22
N THR A 108 -6.92 6.02 -19.14
CA THR A 108 -6.40 6.93 -20.18
C THR A 108 -6.22 6.20 -21.52
N SER A 109 -5.71 4.97 -21.50
CA SER A 109 -5.54 4.16 -22.71
C SER A 109 -6.89 3.83 -23.35
N THR A 110 -7.91 3.54 -22.52
CA THR A 110 -9.28 3.29 -23.00
C THR A 110 -9.87 4.54 -23.65
N LEU A 111 -9.73 5.71 -23.02
CA LEU A 111 -10.21 6.99 -23.58
C LEU A 111 -9.50 7.35 -24.89
N GLN A 112 -8.18 7.12 -24.96
CA GLN A 112 -7.42 7.34 -26.19
C GLN A 112 -7.88 6.42 -27.32
N LEU A 113 -8.15 5.14 -27.03
CA LEU A 113 -8.68 4.21 -28.03
C LEU A 113 -10.02 4.70 -28.57
N THR A 114 -10.97 5.05 -27.70
CA THR A 114 -12.28 5.58 -28.14
C THR A 114 -12.12 6.78 -29.07
N ARG A 115 -11.28 7.74 -28.68
CA ARG A 115 -11.00 8.93 -29.51
C ARG A 115 -10.40 8.58 -30.86
N VAL A 116 -9.44 7.66 -30.91
CA VAL A 116 -8.83 7.21 -32.18
C VAL A 116 -9.89 6.57 -33.09
N LEU A 117 -10.77 5.73 -32.56
CA LEU A 117 -11.82 5.08 -33.34
C LEU A 117 -12.85 6.11 -33.87
N GLU A 118 -13.20 7.12 -33.07
CA GLU A 118 -14.07 8.23 -33.48
C GLU A 118 -13.47 9.08 -34.61
N GLU A 119 -12.18 9.42 -34.53
CA GLU A 119 -11.49 10.15 -35.60
C GLU A 119 -11.41 9.32 -36.89
N ILE A 120 -11.20 8.01 -36.79
CA ILE A 120 -11.20 7.11 -37.95
C ILE A 120 -12.55 7.17 -38.68
N VAL A 121 -13.67 6.94 -37.98
CA VAL A 121 -14.99 6.96 -38.64
C VAL A 121 -15.35 8.34 -39.19
N TYR A 122 -14.92 9.41 -38.51
CA TYR A 122 -15.11 10.77 -38.98
C TYR A 122 -14.39 11.03 -40.31
N HIS A 123 -13.09 10.73 -40.38
CA HIS A 123 -12.30 10.98 -41.58
C HIS A 123 -12.66 10.06 -42.75
N VAL A 124 -12.91 8.76 -42.49
CA VAL A 124 -13.34 7.82 -43.54
C VAL A 124 -14.66 8.27 -44.17
N ARG A 125 -15.63 8.68 -43.34
CA ARG A 125 -16.90 9.23 -43.82
C ARG A 125 -16.69 10.43 -44.73
N THR A 126 -15.84 11.38 -44.32
CA THR A 126 -15.53 12.61 -45.08
C THR A 126 -14.84 12.29 -46.41
N ILE A 127 -13.84 11.42 -46.41
CA ILE A 127 -13.06 11.07 -47.62
C ILE A 127 -13.95 10.38 -48.66
N LEU A 128 -14.80 9.45 -48.21
CA LEU A 128 -15.70 8.70 -49.09
C LEU A 128 -16.98 9.47 -49.45
N ASN A 129 -17.18 10.66 -48.85
CA ASN A 129 -18.42 11.41 -48.90
C ASN A 129 -19.66 10.52 -48.58
N ALA A 130 -19.51 9.64 -47.59
CA ALA A 130 -20.55 8.71 -47.18
C ALA A 130 -21.57 9.37 -46.24
N GLU A 131 -22.83 8.93 -46.29
CA GLU A 131 -23.87 9.43 -45.37
C GLU A 131 -23.58 9.01 -43.93
N ALA A 132 -23.11 7.77 -43.73
CA ALA A 132 -22.81 7.18 -42.45
C ALA A 132 -21.53 6.30 -42.47
N CYS A 133 -20.88 6.16 -41.32
CA CYS A 133 -19.77 5.23 -41.09
C CYS A 133 -19.87 4.65 -39.68
N VAL A 134 -19.67 3.33 -39.55
CA VAL A 134 -19.72 2.60 -38.28
C VAL A 134 -18.47 1.73 -38.18
N LEU A 135 -17.77 1.82 -37.05
CA LEU A 135 -16.68 0.94 -36.70
C LEU A 135 -17.13 0.00 -35.59
N MET A 136 -17.05 -1.30 -35.87
CA MET A 136 -17.37 -2.35 -34.93
C MET A 136 -16.13 -3.16 -34.59
N LEU A 137 -15.93 -3.48 -33.31
CA LEU A 137 -14.88 -4.40 -32.86
C LEU A 137 -15.49 -5.72 -32.40
N LYS A 138 -14.79 -6.81 -32.67
CA LYS A 138 -15.18 -8.15 -32.27
C LYS A 138 -14.91 -8.37 -30.78
N GLU A 139 -15.95 -8.76 -30.05
CA GLU A 139 -15.91 -9.18 -28.65
C GLU A 139 -16.54 -10.57 -28.52
N GLY A 140 -15.71 -11.61 -28.46
CA GLY A 140 -16.18 -13.00 -28.45
C GLY A 140 -16.88 -13.38 -29.76
N ASN A 141 -18.16 -13.77 -29.69
CA ASN A 141 -18.98 -14.13 -30.85
C ASN A 141 -19.88 -12.98 -31.37
N HIS A 142 -19.61 -11.74 -30.93
CA HIS A 142 -20.38 -10.56 -31.33
C HIS A 142 -19.47 -9.45 -31.84
N LEU A 143 -20.05 -8.52 -32.59
CA LEU A 143 -19.45 -7.26 -33.01
C LEU A 143 -20.16 -6.14 -32.28
N LYS A 144 -19.43 -5.33 -31.52
CA LYS A 144 -19.96 -4.14 -30.85
C LYS A 144 -19.56 -2.87 -31.56
N VAL A 145 -20.49 -1.94 -31.68
CA VAL A 145 -20.20 -0.59 -32.16
C VAL A 145 -19.23 0.09 -31.18
N LYS A 146 -18.13 0.62 -31.70
CA LYS A 146 -17.13 1.38 -30.93
C LYS A 146 -16.99 2.82 -31.36
N ALA A 147 -17.35 3.13 -32.61
CA ALA A 147 -17.46 4.49 -33.09
C ALA A 147 -18.49 4.55 -34.23
N ILE A 148 -19.21 5.66 -34.33
CA ILE A 148 -20.26 5.87 -35.32
C ILE A 148 -20.34 7.34 -35.72
N LYS A 149 -20.61 7.60 -37.00
CA LYS A 149 -20.90 8.94 -37.49
C LYS A 149 -21.97 8.90 -38.57
N GLY A 150 -22.96 9.79 -38.50
CA GLY A 150 -24.02 9.92 -39.51
C GLY A 150 -25.22 9.00 -39.30
N LEU A 151 -25.36 8.37 -38.13
CA LEU A 151 -26.54 7.59 -37.74
C LEU A 151 -26.98 8.00 -36.33
N GLU A 152 -28.29 8.06 -36.14
CA GLU A 152 -28.92 8.26 -34.83
C GLU A 152 -29.00 6.94 -34.03
N PRO A 153 -29.13 6.99 -32.68
CA PRO A 153 -29.27 5.80 -31.83
C PRO A 153 -30.34 4.80 -32.27
N GLU A 154 -31.45 5.28 -32.82
CA GLU A 154 -32.59 4.44 -33.25
C GLU A 154 -32.33 3.71 -34.57
N GLN A 155 -31.33 4.15 -35.34
CA GLN A 155 -31.02 3.62 -36.68
C GLN A 155 -29.96 2.50 -36.65
N HIS A 156 -29.43 2.15 -35.47
CA HIS A 156 -28.39 1.13 -35.35
C HIS A 156 -28.58 0.22 -34.14
N LYS A 157 -28.01 -0.98 -34.22
CA LYS A 157 -27.87 -1.89 -33.08
C LYS A 157 -26.52 -1.65 -32.42
N GLU A 158 -26.47 -1.65 -31.08
CA GLU A 158 -25.21 -1.58 -30.34
C GLU A 158 -24.30 -2.80 -30.58
N SER A 159 -24.91 -3.96 -30.89
CA SER A 159 -24.21 -5.22 -31.10
C SER A 159 -24.92 -6.11 -32.12
N ILE A 160 -24.15 -6.88 -32.89
CA ILE A 160 -24.63 -7.92 -33.83
C ILE A 160 -23.84 -9.23 -33.65
N SER A 161 -24.43 -10.38 -33.99
CA SER A 161 -23.72 -11.66 -33.91
C SER A 161 -22.76 -11.87 -35.10
N VAL A 162 -21.68 -12.62 -34.90
CA VAL A 162 -20.82 -13.04 -36.02
C VAL A 162 -21.64 -13.92 -36.98
N GLY A 163 -21.59 -13.60 -38.28
CA GLY A 163 -22.42 -14.20 -39.32
C GLY A 163 -23.80 -13.54 -39.54
N GLU A 164 -24.19 -12.57 -38.71
CA GLU A 164 -25.43 -11.78 -38.88
C GLU A 164 -25.15 -10.48 -39.63
N GLY A 165 -25.91 -10.23 -40.70
CA GLY A 165 -25.79 -9.01 -41.52
C GLY A 165 -24.44 -8.87 -42.23
N PRO A 166 -24.24 -7.77 -42.99
CA PRO A 166 -23.03 -7.60 -43.80
C PRO A 166 -21.75 -7.61 -42.95
N ALA A 167 -21.71 -6.85 -41.86
CA ALA A 167 -20.54 -6.80 -40.99
C ALA A 167 -20.24 -8.14 -40.29
N GLY A 168 -21.27 -8.86 -39.81
CA GLY A 168 -21.09 -10.17 -39.19
C GLY A 168 -20.59 -11.22 -40.18
N VAL A 169 -21.10 -11.22 -41.42
CA VAL A 169 -20.63 -12.13 -42.48
C VAL A 169 -19.19 -11.81 -42.88
N ALA A 170 -18.84 -10.53 -43.08
CA ALA A 170 -17.47 -10.12 -43.41
C ALA A 170 -16.44 -10.60 -42.36
N VAL A 171 -16.78 -10.52 -41.07
CA VAL A 171 -15.90 -11.04 -39.99
C VAL A 171 -15.85 -12.57 -39.97
N LYS A 172 -16.93 -13.27 -40.34
CA LYS A 172 -16.96 -14.73 -40.42
C LYS A 172 -16.14 -15.27 -41.59
N THR A 173 -16.18 -14.60 -42.74
CA THR A 173 -15.51 -15.03 -43.98
C THR A 173 -14.10 -14.47 -44.13
N GLY A 174 -13.79 -13.34 -43.47
CA GLY A 174 -12.53 -12.61 -43.63
C GLY A 174 -12.44 -11.87 -44.96
N GLN A 175 -13.57 -11.65 -45.64
CA GLN A 175 -13.62 -11.03 -46.97
C GLN A 175 -14.50 -9.77 -46.96
N THR A 176 -14.13 -8.78 -47.78
CA THR A 176 -14.99 -7.63 -48.08
C THR A 176 -16.21 -8.09 -48.88
N LEU A 177 -17.37 -7.54 -48.54
CA LEU A 177 -18.64 -7.80 -49.22
C LEU A 177 -18.96 -6.73 -50.27
#